data_AF-A0A7X4Z9H9-F1
#
_entry.id   AF-A0A7X4Z9H9-F1
#
_cell.length_a   1.000
_cell.length_b   1.000
_cell.length_c   1.000
_cell.angle_alpha   90.00
_cell.angle_beta   90.00
_cell.angle_gamma   90.00
#
_symmetry.space_group_name_H-M   'P 1'
#
loop_
_entity.id
_entity.type
_entity.pdbx_description
1 polymer ?
#
loop_
_entity_poly.entity_id
_entity_poly.type
_entity_poly.pdbx_seq_one_letter_code
_entity_poly.pdbx_strand_id
1 'polypeptide(L)'
;MQVLMPDGELRETDEMCAVCEVFVTLKGKRKRVWSLSDDINEANCIVFNEDDRDVFIGNLGSERVKAVMEDVLVKGFLDLTALGMEPVSGVSEIGDAPYIHEVLGGAFWEEGAFGDSVKFECGSVK
;
A
#
# COMPACT_ATOMS: atom_id res chain seq x y z
N MET A 1 -0.59 15.03 -7.52
CA MET A 1 -1.96 14.45 -7.55
C MET A 1 -2.65 14.82 -6.25
N GLN A 2 -3.98 14.74 -6.12
CA GLN A 2 -4.66 15.06 -4.84
C GLN A 2 -5.24 13.80 -4.20
N VAL A 3 -5.24 13.74 -2.87
CA VAL A 3 -5.82 12.64 -2.08
C VAL A 3 -6.67 13.23 -0.96
N LEU A 4 -7.92 12.80 -0.84
CA LEU A 4 -8.82 13.13 0.25
C LEU A 4 -8.65 12.08 1.35
N MET A 5 -8.08 12.51 2.47
CA MET A 5 -7.73 11.68 3.61
C MET A 5 -8.97 11.35 4.47
N PRO A 6 -8.92 10.31 5.32
CA PRO A 6 -10.06 9.92 6.16
C PRO A 6 -10.47 10.99 7.20
N ASP A 7 -9.56 11.90 7.53
CA ASP A 7 -9.81 13.07 8.39
C ASP A 7 -10.58 14.20 7.65
N GLY A 8 -10.78 14.06 6.34
CA GLY A 8 -11.45 15.03 5.48
C GLY A 8 -10.50 16.07 4.87
N GLU A 9 -9.19 15.99 5.10
CA GLU A 9 -8.22 16.88 4.49
C GLU A 9 -7.86 16.46 3.07
N LEU A 10 -7.83 17.42 2.14
CA LEU A 10 -7.32 17.20 0.80
C LEU A 10 -5.83 17.53 0.79
N ARG A 11 -5.00 16.56 0.44
CA ARG A 11 -3.55 16.66 0.46
C ARG A 11 -2.97 16.44 -0.94
N GLU A 12 -1.84 17.08 -1.22
CA GLU A 12 -1.10 16.86 -2.46
C GLU A 12 -0.11 15.71 -2.28
N THR A 13 0.03 14.90 -3.33
CA THR A 13 0.96 13.78 -3.35
C THR A 13 1.84 13.87 -4.58
N ASP A 14 3.09 13.47 -4.41
CA ASP A 14 4.08 13.46 -5.47
C ASP A 14 3.91 12.25 -6.38
N GLU A 15 3.59 11.09 -5.80
CA GLU A 15 3.53 9.82 -6.51
C GLU A 15 2.46 8.87 -5.95
N MET A 16 1.95 7.99 -6.81
CA MET A 16 1.13 6.82 -6.44
C MET A 16 1.55 5.61 -7.28
N CYS A 17 1.75 4.47 -6.62
CA CYS A 17 2.20 3.24 -7.26
C CYS A 17 1.36 2.03 -6.82
N ALA A 18 1.18 1.08 -7.73
CA ALA A 18 0.79 -0.28 -7.37
C ALA A 18 2.00 -1.03 -6.81
N VAL A 19 1.80 -1.73 -5.70
CA VAL A 19 2.87 -2.47 -5.03
C VAL A 19 2.42 -3.87 -4.66
N CYS A 20 3.41 -4.76 -4.58
CA CYS A 20 3.25 -6.01 -3.88
C CYS A 20 3.69 -5.84 -2.44
N GLU A 21 2.78 -6.07 -1.50
CA GLU A 21 3.06 -6.09 -0.07
C GLU A 21 3.08 -7.53 0.46
N VAL A 22 4.08 -7.83 1.28
CA VAL A 22 4.14 -9.06 2.09
C VAL A 22 4.47 -8.74 3.54
N PHE A 23 3.94 -9.55 4.45
CA PHE A 23 4.28 -9.49 5.87
C PHE A 23 5.16 -10.65 6.26
N VAL A 24 6.33 -10.36 6.81
CA VAL A 24 7.30 -11.36 7.27
C VAL A 24 7.51 -11.26 8.78
N THR A 25 7.98 -12.34 9.40
CA THR A 25 8.38 -12.32 10.82
C THR A 25 9.90 -12.31 10.92
N LEU A 26 10.46 -11.22 11.44
CA LEU A 26 11.90 -11.04 11.67
C LEU A 26 12.18 -10.83 13.15
N LYS A 27 13.02 -11.69 13.75
CA LYS A 27 13.35 -11.66 15.19
C LYS A 27 12.11 -11.60 16.09
N GLY A 28 11.07 -12.37 15.74
CA GLY A 28 9.80 -12.43 16.48
C GLY A 28 8.88 -11.22 16.32
N LYS A 29 9.20 -10.27 15.42
CA LYS A 29 8.36 -9.11 15.11
C LYS A 29 7.83 -9.20 13.68
N ARG A 30 6.52 -8.97 13.50
CA ARG A 30 5.91 -8.81 12.18
C ARG A 30 6.42 -7.53 11.53
N LYS A 31 6.81 -7.60 10.27
CA LYS A 31 7.35 -6.49 9.47
C LYS A 31 6.67 -6.46 8.11
N ARG A 32 6.38 -5.26 7.63
CA ARG A 32 5.96 -5.00 6.25
C ARG A 32 7.21 -4.99 5.36
N VAL A 33 7.10 -5.62 4.21
CA VAL A 33 8.07 -5.51 3.10
C VAL A 33 7.26 -5.33 1.84
N TRP A 34 7.67 -4.42 0.96
CA TRP A 34 6.95 -4.16 -0.28
C TRP A 34 7.91 -3.78 -1.41
N SER A 35 7.45 -3.99 -2.63
CA SER A 35 8.15 -3.60 -3.86
C SER A 35 7.16 -3.03 -4.87
N LEU A 36 7.63 -2.17 -5.77
CA LEU A 36 6.85 -1.75 -6.93
C LEU A 36 6.44 -2.98 -7.74
N SER A 37 5.21 -2.98 -8.26
CA SER A 37 4.70 -4.09 -9.07
C SER A 37 4.91 -3.79 -10.56
N ASP A 38 5.73 -4.61 -11.23
CA ASP A 38 5.89 -4.53 -12.70
C ASP A 38 4.66 -5.07 -13.45
N ASP A 39 3.91 -5.98 -12.81
CA ASP A 39 2.60 -6.46 -13.27
C ASP A 39 1.50 -6.05 -12.28
N ILE A 40 0.57 -5.21 -12.71
CA ILE A 40 -0.57 -4.77 -11.89
C ILE A 40 -1.52 -5.93 -11.53
N ASN A 41 -1.50 -7.04 -12.26
CA ASN A 41 -2.31 -8.23 -11.97
C ASN A 41 -1.88 -8.96 -10.70
N GLU A 42 -0.67 -8.68 -10.21
CA GLU A 42 -0.11 -9.28 -8.99
C GLU A 42 -0.15 -8.31 -7.80
N ALA A 43 -0.41 -7.03 -8.03
CA ALA A 43 -0.45 -6.02 -6.97
C ALA A 43 -1.60 -6.29 -5.99
N ASN A 44 -1.32 -6.08 -4.71
CA ASN A 44 -2.32 -6.22 -3.63
C ASN A 44 -2.46 -4.95 -2.78
N CYS A 45 -1.71 -3.91 -3.13
CA CYS A 45 -1.61 -2.69 -2.37
C CYS A 45 -1.32 -1.49 -3.29
N ILE A 46 -1.72 -0.31 -2.83
CA ILE A 46 -1.34 0.99 -3.40
C ILE A 46 -0.53 1.72 -2.34
N VAL A 47 0.57 2.33 -2.75
CA VAL A 47 1.31 3.30 -1.93
C VAL A 47 1.24 4.66 -2.61
N PHE A 48 1.10 5.72 -1.84
CA PHE A 48 1.32 7.08 -2.31
C PHE A 48 2.16 7.85 -1.31
N ASN A 49 3.00 8.74 -1.85
CA ASN A 49 3.95 9.52 -1.07
C ASN A 49 3.47 10.97 -0.92
N GLU A 50 3.43 11.45 0.32
CA GLU A 50 2.95 12.76 0.75
C GLU A 50 3.95 13.36 1.75
N ASP A 51 4.74 14.36 1.35
CA ASP A 51 5.58 15.16 2.27
C ASP A 51 6.33 14.30 3.33
N ASP A 52 7.17 13.37 2.86
CA ASP A 52 7.92 12.38 3.67
C ASP A 52 7.09 11.27 4.36
N ARG A 53 5.80 11.17 4.07
CA ARG A 53 4.90 10.11 4.55
C ARG A 53 4.52 9.19 3.42
N ASP A 54 4.53 7.90 3.71
CA ASP A 54 3.92 6.91 2.83
C ASP A 54 2.57 6.50 3.40
N VAL A 55 1.57 6.44 2.55
CA VAL A 55 0.27 5.91 2.94
C VAL A 55 -0.02 4.68 2.11
N PHE A 56 -0.31 3.59 2.82
CA PHE A 56 -0.58 2.28 2.23
C PHE A 56 -2.06 1.99 2.26
N ILE A 57 -2.56 1.51 1.13
CA ILE A 57 -3.89 0.94 0.99
C ILE A 57 -3.71 -0.53 0.63
N GLY A 58 -3.82 -1.42 1.61
CA GLY A 58 -3.48 -2.84 1.45
C GLY A 58 -4.67 -3.78 1.45
N ASN A 59 -4.41 -5.08 1.25
CA ASN A 59 -5.40 -6.16 1.16
C ASN A 59 -6.50 -5.91 0.10
N LEU A 60 -6.15 -5.28 -1.02
CA LEU A 60 -7.13 -4.88 -2.04
C LEU A 60 -7.43 -5.99 -3.06
N GLY A 61 -6.45 -6.84 -3.36
CA GLY A 61 -6.47 -7.68 -4.56
C GLY A 61 -6.31 -6.84 -5.84
N SER A 62 -5.78 -7.44 -6.90
CA SER A 62 -5.33 -6.70 -8.09
C SER A 62 -6.45 -6.01 -8.84
N GLU A 63 -7.64 -6.60 -8.94
CA GLU A 63 -8.80 -5.96 -9.58
C GLU A 63 -9.22 -4.68 -8.87
N ARG A 64 -9.18 -4.65 -7.53
CA ARG A 64 -9.50 -3.44 -6.77
C ARG A 64 -8.38 -2.41 -6.86
N VAL A 65 -7.11 -2.84 -6.91
CA VAL A 65 -5.98 -1.93 -7.18
C VAL A 65 -6.18 -1.22 -8.52
N LYS A 66 -6.46 -1.96 -9.59
CA LYS A 66 -6.74 -1.38 -10.92
C LYS A 66 -7.89 -0.40 -10.86
N ALA A 67 -9.03 -0.80 -10.27
CA ALA A 67 -10.21 0.04 -10.19
C ALA A 67 -9.94 1.36 -9.46
N VAL A 68 -9.18 1.33 -8.36
CA VAL A 68 -8.79 2.53 -7.62
C VAL A 68 -7.88 3.42 -8.47
N MET A 69 -6.86 2.85 -9.11
CA MET A 69 -5.95 3.63 -9.96
C MET A 69 -6.66 4.25 -11.17
N GLU A 70 -7.57 3.51 -11.82
CA GLU A 70 -8.39 4.02 -12.93
C GLU A 70 -9.32 5.15 -12.46
N ASP A 71 -9.96 5.00 -11.30
CA ASP A 71 -10.84 6.03 -10.74
C ASP A 71 -10.08 7.33 -10.46
N VAL A 72 -8.84 7.22 -9.99
CA VAL A 72 -7.94 8.37 -9.80
C VAL A 72 -7.59 9.05 -11.11
N LEU A 73 -7.31 8.29 -12.17
CA LEU A 73 -7.05 8.85 -13.50
C LEU A 73 -8.27 9.61 -14.06
N VAL A 74 -9.48 9.14 -13.76
CA VAL A 74 -10.74 9.75 -14.21
C VAL A 74 -11.09 11.00 -13.38
N LYS A 75 -10.99 10.90 -12.05
CA LYS A 75 -11.40 11.98 -11.12
C LYS A 75 -10.33 13.04 -10.93
N GLY A 76 -9.06 12.71 -11.16
CA GLY A 76 -7.91 13.54 -10.85
C GLY A 76 -7.49 13.54 -9.37
N PHE A 77 -8.20 12.79 -8.52
CA PHE A 77 -7.88 12.63 -7.11
C PHE A 77 -8.33 11.27 -6.56
N LEU A 78 -7.74 10.85 -5.44
CA LEU A 78 -8.10 9.64 -4.71
C LEU A 78 -8.94 9.99 -3.48
N ASP A 79 -10.12 9.39 -3.34
CA ASP A 79 -11.00 9.60 -2.18
C ASP A 79 -10.93 8.42 -1.21
N LEU A 80 -10.14 8.55 -0.14
CA LEU A 80 -10.01 7.48 0.87
C LEU A 80 -11.24 7.35 1.76
N THR A 81 -12.05 8.40 1.88
CA THR A 81 -13.29 8.37 2.66
C THR A 81 -14.33 7.44 2.01
N ALA A 82 -14.31 7.37 0.68
CA ALA A 82 -15.22 6.55 -0.11
C ALA A 82 -14.77 5.08 -0.22
N LEU A 83 -13.53 4.76 0.18
CA LEU A 83 -12.98 3.41 0.04
C LEU A 83 -13.53 2.40 1.07
N GLY A 84 -14.12 2.89 2.17
CA GLY A 84 -14.73 2.03 3.20
C GLY A 84 -13.73 1.11 3.90
N MET A 85 -12.50 1.59 4.11
CA MET A 85 -11.38 0.85 4.71
C MET A 85 -11.11 1.33 6.12
N GLU A 86 -10.57 0.45 6.95
CA GLU A 86 -10.25 0.81 8.33
C GLU A 86 -8.84 1.40 8.43
N PRO A 87 -8.66 2.57 9.07
CA PRO A 87 -7.34 3.09 9.39
C PRO A 87 -6.71 2.24 10.50
N VAL A 88 -5.45 1.87 10.32
CA VAL A 88 -4.66 1.15 11.33
C VAL A 88 -3.45 1.98 11.73
N SER A 89 -3.02 1.84 12.99
CA SER A 89 -1.89 2.59 13.55
C SER A 89 -0.57 1.83 13.48
N GLY A 90 -0.61 0.53 13.15
CA GLY A 90 0.59 -0.28 13.04
C GLY A 90 0.37 -1.66 12.42
N VAL A 91 1.47 -2.28 12.00
CA VAL A 91 1.49 -3.61 11.34
C VAL A 91 0.87 -4.73 12.21
N SER A 92 0.84 -4.56 13.54
CA SER A 92 0.19 -5.51 14.44
C SER A 92 -1.33 -5.53 14.36
N GLU A 93 -1.95 -4.46 13.84
CA GLU A 93 -3.42 -4.31 13.75
C GLU A 93 -3.96 -4.78 12.39
N ILE A 94 -3.08 -4.99 11.41
CA ILE A 94 -3.47 -5.41 10.05
C ILE A 94 -3.99 -6.85 10.06
N GLY A 95 -5.29 -7.02 9.90
CA GLY A 95 -5.94 -8.30 9.63
C GLY A 95 -6.00 -8.65 8.15
N ASP A 96 -7.02 -9.41 7.76
CA ASP A 96 -7.26 -9.82 6.36
C ASP A 96 -8.13 -8.81 5.58
N ALA A 97 -8.73 -7.83 6.27
CA ALA A 97 -9.57 -6.81 5.66
C ALA A 97 -8.73 -5.70 4.98
N PRO A 98 -9.27 -5.04 3.94
CA PRO A 98 -8.72 -3.81 3.38
C PRO A 98 -8.47 -2.74 4.45
N TYR A 99 -7.31 -2.08 4.38
CA TYR A 99 -6.89 -1.14 5.41
C TYR A 99 -6.17 0.07 4.83
N ILE A 100 -6.11 1.15 5.61
CA ILE A 100 -5.28 2.34 5.36
C ILE A 100 -4.24 2.46 6.48
N HIS A 101 -2.97 2.61 6.14
CA HIS A 101 -1.89 2.75 7.13
C HIS A 101 -0.91 3.83 6.71
N GLU A 102 -0.88 4.92 7.47
CA GLU A 102 0.09 5.99 7.34
C GLU A 102 1.38 5.63 8.07
N VAL A 103 2.52 5.75 7.41
CA VAL A 103 3.84 5.46 7.98
C VAL A 103 4.76 6.67 7.80
N LEU A 104 5.40 7.06 8.90
CA LEU A 104 6.50 8.02 8.89
C LEU A 104 7.75 7.32 8.36
N GLY A 105 7.97 7.41 7.05
CA GLY A 105 9.08 6.76 6.34
C GLY A 105 8.92 5.24 6.21
N GLY A 106 8.85 4.74 4.96
CA GLY A 106 8.85 3.32 4.65
C GLY A 106 10.25 2.70 4.63
N ALA A 107 10.37 1.47 5.14
CA ALA A 107 11.49 0.60 4.75
C ALA A 107 11.16 0.04 3.36
N PHE A 108 11.63 0.72 2.31
CA PHE A 108 11.60 0.23 0.94
C PHE A 108 12.50 -1.00 0.82
N TRP A 109 12.03 -2.05 0.16
CA TRP A 109 12.91 -3.15 -0.21
C TRP A 109 13.67 -2.77 -1.48
N GLU A 110 14.97 -2.55 -1.36
CA GLU A 110 15.89 -2.63 -2.49
C GLU A 110 16.43 -4.06 -2.60
N GLU A 111 16.55 -4.55 -3.83
CA GLU A 111 17.10 -5.87 -4.13
C GLU A 111 18.46 -6.06 -3.42
N GLY A 112 18.56 -7.09 -2.56
CA GLY A 112 19.77 -7.39 -1.77
C GLY A 112 19.76 -6.94 -0.30
N ALA A 113 18.76 -6.18 0.18
CA ALA A 113 18.74 -5.66 1.56
C ALA A 113 18.59 -6.73 2.67
N PHE A 114 18.08 -7.93 2.34
CA PHE A 114 17.80 -9.00 3.32
C PHE A 114 18.48 -10.36 3.01
N GLY A 115 19.41 -10.39 2.04
CA GLY A 115 20.07 -11.61 1.57
C GLY A 115 19.13 -12.57 0.80
N ASP A 116 19.69 -13.62 0.20
CA ASP A 116 19.05 -14.57 -0.74
C ASP A 116 17.85 -15.40 -0.18
N SER A 117 17.32 -15.05 0.99
CA SER A 117 16.33 -15.83 1.74
C SER A 117 14.89 -15.34 1.65
N VAL A 118 14.63 -14.20 1.01
CA VAL A 118 13.28 -13.67 0.82
C VAL A 118 12.88 -13.79 -0.64
N LYS A 119 12.01 -14.76 -0.96
CA LYS A 119 11.30 -14.80 -2.24
C LYS A 119 10.10 -13.87 -2.16
N PHE A 120 10.11 -12.82 -2.97
CA PHE A 120 9.00 -11.91 -3.17
C PHE A 120 8.05 -12.55 -4.19
N GLU A 121 7.03 -13.24 -3.71
CA GLU A 121 5.93 -13.69 -4.55
C GLU A 121 4.65 -13.11 -3.96
N CYS A 122 4.03 -12.16 -4.68
CA CYS A 122 2.66 -11.78 -4.37
C CYS A 122 1.79 -12.99 -4.65
N GLY A 123 1.51 -13.77 -3.61
CA GLY A 123 0.51 -14.82 -3.70
C GLY A 123 -0.78 -14.16 -4.14
N SER A 124 -1.21 -14.44 -5.39
CA SER A 124 -2.52 -14.06 -5.90
C SER A 124 -3.54 -14.40 -4.83
N VAL A 125 -4.15 -13.37 -4.22
CA VAL A 125 -5.16 -13.54 -3.18
C VAL A 125 -6.28 -14.35 -3.82
N LYS A 126 -6.43 -15.61 -3.39
CA LYS A 126 -7.42 -16.55 -3.93
C LYS A 126 -8.81 -16.27 -3.40
#